data_AF-A0A075USF0-F1
#
_entry.id   AF-A0A075USF0-F1
#
_cell.length_a   1.000
_cell.length_b   1.000
_cell.length_c   1.000
_cell.angle_alpha   90.00
_cell.angle_beta   90.00
_cell.angle_gamma   90.00
#
_symmetry.space_group_name_H-M   'P 1'
#
loop_
_entity.id
_entity.type
_entity.pdbx_description
1 polymer ?
#
loop_
_entity_poly.entity_id
_entity_poly.type
_entity_poly.pdbx_seq_one_letter_code
_entity_poly.pdbx_strand_id
1 'polypeptide(L)'
;MNMSDEDVRQQLRELFSDERLGAGSTLNPEAIVAGARRRRRRRQLMQTTSGMAAAVVLLGGGLTVFTIHDKDNGAAFPGGDQLTMGAASSSPAQPGPGSSAPAASAPVEQPNPTTAPPHSTASDGPVKPPKSTAATKPPTQRKVTSGSLLTSAGFGKLRLGMSESEAEATAGPLRAKEVRGTCTYGHADEGAAVPVSTSVSLTEGDGITVINPTGTVHTPEGIGVGSTEADILAAYPGSTKDGSSYVAPVSAVSAYRISVSDDGSAVSILLTSINQNCQFS
;
A
#
# COMPACT_ATOMS: atom_id res chain seq x y z
N MET A 1 -48.58 3.02 -5.60
CA MET A 1 -48.96 1.59 -5.63
C MET A 1 -47.79 0.83 -5.05
N ASN A 2 -47.93 0.29 -3.83
CA ASN A 2 -46.87 -0.50 -3.20
C ASN A 2 -47.00 -1.94 -3.68
N MET A 3 -46.05 -2.41 -4.49
CA MET A 3 -45.92 -3.83 -4.83
C MET A 3 -45.41 -4.58 -3.60
N SER A 4 -45.98 -5.75 -3.32
CA SER A 4 -45.51 -6.59 -2.21
C SER A 4 -44.21 -7.31 -2.61
N ASP A 5 -43.37 -7.65 -1.64
CA ASP A 5 -42.10 -8.36 -1.90
C ASP A 5 -42.29 -9.68 -2.67
N GLU A 6 -43.46 -10.30 -2.53
CA GLU A 6 -43.77 -11.53 -3.24
C GLU A 6 -44.08 -11.28 -4.72
N ASP A 7 -44.73 -10.15 -5.03
CA ASP A 7 -44.94 -9.73 -6.42
C ASP A 7 -43.61 -9.44 -7.11
N VAL A 8 -42.65 -8.83 -6.41
CA VAL A 8 -41.30 -8.56 -6.92
C VAL A 8 -40.56 -9.87 -7.20
N ARG A 9 -40.65 -10.85 -6.30
CA ARG A 9 -40.03 -12.18 -6.50
C ARG A 9 -40.63 -12.95 -7.66
N GLN A 10 -41.94 -12.87 -7.82
CA GLN A 10 -42.66 -13.49 -8.94
C GLN A 10 -42.17 -12.87 -10.26
N GLN A 11 -42.10 -11.54 -10.32
CA GLN A 11 -41.73 -10.79 -11.52
C GLN A 11 -40.26 -10.99 -11.91
N LEU A 12 -39.35 -11.13 -10.93
CA LEU A 12 -37.95 -11.49 -11.19
C LEU A 12 -37.84 -12.91 -11.75
N ARG A 13 -38.56 -13.87 -11.18
CA ARG A 13 -38.54 -15.26 -11.65
C ARG A 13 -39.05 -15.36 -13.09
N GLU A 14 -40.06 -14.57 -13.44
CA GLU A 14 -40.59 -14.46 -14.79
C GLU A 14 -39.58 -13.84 -15.77
N LEU A 15 -38.88 -12.77 -15.37
CA LEU A 15 -37.82 -12.14 -16.17
C LEU A 15 -36.62 -13.08 -16.43
N PHE A 16 -36.20 -13.86 -15.42
CA PHE A 16 -35.11 -14.82 -15.59
C PHE A 16 -35.52 -16.11 -16.32
N SER A 17 -36.82 -16.33 -16.53
CA SER A 17 -37.35 -17.45 -17.31
C SER A 17 -37.53 -17.11 -18.79
N ASP A 18 -37.29 -15.87 -19.19
CA ASP A 18 -37.33 -15.44 -20.59
C ASP A 18 -36.20 -16.10 -21.38
N GLU A 19 -36.56 -16.98 -22.32
CA GLU A 19 -35.64 -17.68 -23.23
C GLU A 19 -34.72 -16.73 -24.02
N ARG A 20 -35.03 -15.42 -24.09
CA ARG A 20 -34.17 -14.42 -24.73
C ARG A 20 -32.92 -14.06 -23.91
N LEU A 21 -32.93 -14.29 -22.60
CA LEU A 21 -31.74 -14.19 -21.73
C LEU A 21 -30.96 -15.51 -21.64
N GLY A 22 -31.52 -16.58 -22.19
CA GLY A 22 -30.85 -17.86 -22.41
C GLY A 22 -29.84 -17.76 -23.56
N ALA A 23 -28.76 -17.00 -23.36
CA ALA A 23 -27.55 -17.20 -24.15
C ALA A 23 -26.96 -18.56 -23.77
N GLY A 24 -27.51 -19.63 -24.35
CA GLY A 24 -26.86 -20.93 -24.36
C GLY A 24 -25.44 -20.70 -24.88
N SER A 25 -24.45 -20.93 -24.01
CA SER A 25 -23.04 -20.83 -24.38
C SER A 25 -22.73 -21.93 -25.40
N THR A 26 -22.99 -21.65 -26.67
CA THR A 26 -22.59 -22.47 -27.83
C THR A 26 -21.10 -22.35 -28.12
N LEU A 27 -20.36 -21.62 -27.28
CA LEU A 27 -18.91 -21.54 -27.36
C LEU A 27 -18.31 -22.82 -26.76
N ASN A 28 -17.93 -23.70 -27.67
CA ASN A 28 -17.21 -24.93 -27.39
C ASN A 28 -15.95 -24.59 -26.56
N PRO A 29 -15.82 -25.06 -25.31
CA PRO A 29 -14.74 -24.67 -24.40
C PRO A 29 -13.35 -25.00 -24.97
N GLU A 30 -13.26 -26.01 -25.83
CA GLU A 30 -12.02 -26.34 -26.55
C GLU A 30 -11.56 -25.24 -27.51
N ALA A 31 -12.49 -24.52 -28.15
CA ALA A 31 -12.17 -23.40 -29.04
C ALA A 31 -11.58 -22.21 -28.28
N ILE A 32 -12.06 -21.98 -27.05
CA ILE A 32 -11.54 -20.92 -26.15
C ILE A 32 -10.12 -21.28 -25.70
N VAL A 33 -9.88 -22.53 -25.30
CA VAL A 33 -8.55 -23.00 -24.90
C VAL A 33 -7.59 -23.01 -26.08
N ALA A 34 -8.03 -23.39 -27.28
CA ALA A 34 -7.23 -23.34 -28.50
C ALA A 34 -6.84 -21.89 -28.89
N GLY A 35 -7.77 -20.94 -28.75
CA GLY A 35 -7.52 -19.52 -28.95
C GLY A 35 -6.49 -18.95 -27.97
N ALA A 36 -6.62 -19.29 -26.68
CA ALA A 36 -5.68 -18.88 -25.64
C ALA A 36 -4.27 -19.47 -25.87
N ARG A 37 -4.17 -20.73 -26.32
CA ARG A 37 -2.88 -21.39 -26.60
C ARG A 37 -2.16 -20.79 -27.80
N ARG A 38 -2.89 -20.35 -28.83
CA ARG A 38 -2.32 -19.69 -30.03
C ARG A 38 -1.70 -18.32 -29.70
N ARG A 39 -2.29 -17.57 -28.77
CA ARG A 39 -1.78 -16.26 -28.33
C ARG A 39 -0.47 -16.37 -27.55
N ARG A 40 -0.32 -17.44 -26.76
CA ARG A 40 0.92 -17.71 -25.98
C ARG A 40 2.11 -18.09 -26.87
N ARG A 41 1.89 -18.86 -27.96
CA ARG A 41 2.95 -19.19 -28.93
C ARG A 41 3.48 -17.96 -29.69
N ARG A 42 2.62 -16.99 -30.02
CA ARG A 42 3.07 -15.75 -30.69
C ARG A 42 4.02 -14.91 -29.82
N ARG A 43 3.85 -14.92 -28.50
CA ARG A 43 4.74 -14.18 -27.58
C ARG A 43 6.14 -14.80 -27.46
N GLN A 44 6.29 -16.10 -27.73
CA GLN A 44 7.60 -16.76 -27.68
C GLN A 44 8.46 -16.55 -28.93
N LEU A 45 7.89 -16.07 -30.04
CA LEU A 45 8.64 -15.82 -31.29
C LEU A 45 9.10 -14.36 -31.46
N MET A 46 8.72 -13.44 -30.56
CA MET A 46 9.12 -12.03 -30.63
C MET A 46 10.25 -11.63 -29.66
N GLN A 47 10.93 -12.59 -29.03
CA GLN A 47 12.03 -12.31 -28.09
C GLN A 47 13.43 -12.72 -28.60
N THR A 48 13.60 -13.08 -29.88
CA THR A 48 14.89 -13.56 -30.40
C THR A 48 15.58 -12.67 -31.43
N THR A 49 15.13 -11.44 -31.70
CA THR A 49 15.78 -10.59 -32.71
C THR A 49 15.79 -9.12 -32.31
N SER A 50 16.83 -8.69 -31.57
CA SER A 50 17.51 -7.39 -31.76
C SER A 50 18.65 -7.22 -30.73
N GLY A 51 19.71 -7.99 -30.90
CA GLY A 51 21.01 -7.69 -30.29
C GLY A 51 22.01 -7.48 -31.41
N MET A 52 22.48 -6.23 -31.60
CA MET A 52 23.85 -5.81 -31.93
C MET A 52 23.92 -4.45 -32.67
N ALA A 53 25.02 -3.75 -32.38
CA ALA A 53 25.63 -2.56 -33.00
C ALA A 53 25.09 -1.19 -32.54
N ALA A 54 25.91 -0.19 -32.17
CA ALA A 54 27.33 0.01 -32.37
C ALA A 54 27.94 0.88 -31.26
N ALA A 55 29.15 0.51 -30.83
CA ALA A 55 30.06 1.41 -30.15
C ALA A 55 30.74 2.30 -31.20
N VAL A 56 30.66 3.62 -31.03
CA VAL A 56 31.59 4.57 -31.66
C VAL A 56 32.04 5.54 -30.58
N VAL A 57 33.30 5.38 -30.19
CA VAL A 57 34.08 6.31 -29.39
C VAL A 57 34.48 7.47 -30.29
N LEU A 58 34.10 8.70 -29.94
CA LEU A 58 34.85 9.89 -30.34
C LEU A 58 35.07 10.79 -29.12
N LEU A 59 36.36 10.90 -28.80
CA LEU A 59 36.99 11.84 -27.89
C LEU A 59 36.71 13.28 -28.33
N GLY A 60 36.56 14.19 -27.36
CA GLY A 60 36.90 15.60 -27.59
C GLY A 60 36.00 16.62 -26.90
N GLY A 61 36.46 17.09 -25.73
CA GLY A 61 36.54 18.53 -25.41
C GLY A 61 35.28 19.27 -24.98
N GLY A 62 35.45 20.12 -23.96
CA GLY A 62 34.75 21.40 -23.90
C GLY A 62 33.78 21.57 -22.73
N LEU A 63 34.31 22.10 -21.64
CA LEU A 63 33.55 22.69 -20.53
C LEU A 63 33.11 24.10 -20.98
N THR A 64 31.82 24.36 -21.14
CA THR A 64 31.32 25.75 -21.18
C THR A 64 30.02 25.89 -20.39
N VAL A 65 30.13 26.69 -19.34
CA VAL A 65 29.06 27.29 -18.54
C VAL A 65 28.29 28.27 -19.42
N PHE A 66 26.98 28.09 -19.55
CA PHE A 66 26.12 29.12 -20.14
C PHE A 66 25.55 30.00 -19.01
N THR A 67 26.04 31.23 -18.95
CA THR A 67 25.38 32.35 -18.28
C THR A 67 24.61 33.10 -19.37
N ILE A 68 23.29 33.24 -19.21
CA ILE A 68 22.48 34.09 -20.10
C ILE A 68 22.40 35.46 -19.43
N HIS A 69 23.29 36.35 -19.86
CA HIS A 69 23.11 37.79 -19.79
C HIS A 69 22.61 38.22 -21.17
N ASP A 70 21.44 38.84 -21.25
CA ASP A 70 21.09 39.70 -22.37
C ASP A 70 20.69 41.06 -21.83
N LYS A 71 21.43 42.06 -22.30
CA LYS A 71 21.28 43.48 -21.98
C LYS A 71 21.37 44.26 -23.29
N ASP A 72 20.30 45.03 -23.50
CA ASP A 72 20.14 46.23 -24.32
C ASP A 72 19.99 46.12 -25.84
N ASN A 73 18.80 46.54 -26.30
CA ASN A 73 18.53 47.69 -27.18
C ASN A 73 17.28 47.35 -28.03
N GLY A 74 16.16 48.07 -28.03
CA GLY A 74 15.90 49.46 -27.72
C GLY A 74 14.91 49.95 -28.78
N ALA A 75 13.65 50.15 -28.42
CA ALA A 75 12.69 50.90 -29.22
C ALA A 75 11.61 51.48 -28.28
N ALA A 76 11.48 52.80 -28.35
CA ALA A 76 10.70 53.65 -27.47
C ALA A 76 9.21 53.71 -27.84
N PHE A 77 8.36 53.90 -26.83
CA PHE A 77 7.11 54.68 -26.95
C PHE A 77 6.88 55.50 -25.67
N PRO A 78 6.47 56.78 -25.77
CA PRO A 78 6.28 57.68 -24.64
C PRO A 78 4.82 57.79 -24.18
N GLY A 79 4.63 58.23 -22.93
CA GLY A 79 3.36 58.69 -22.34
C GLY A 79 2.70 57.61 -21.49
N GLY A 80 2.24 57.84 -20.27
CA GLY A 80 2.00 59.04 -19.48
C GLY A 80 1.11 58.60 -18.31
N ASP A 81 1.12 59.36 -17.22
CA ASP A 81 0.40 59.18 -15.94
C ASP A 81 0.99 58.15 -14.97
N GLN A 82 1.81 58.59 -14.01
CA GLN A 82 1.39 59.12 -12.70
C GLN A 82 0.42 58.17 -11.96
N LEU A 83 0.89 57.54 -10.88
CA LEU A 83 0.73 58.07 -9.52
C LEU A 83 1.33 57.11 -8.48
N THR A 84 2.09 57.73 -7.57
CA THR A 84 2.09 57.48 -6.13
C THR A 84 2.91 56.35 -5.53
N MET A 85 3.72 56.83 -4.58
CA MET A 85 4.69 56.18 -3.72
C MET A 85 4.08 55.15 -2.76
N GLY A 86 4.87 54.11 -2.47
CA GLY A 86 4.71 53.24 -1.31
C GLY A 86 6.07 52.66 -0.95
N ALA A 87 6.80 53.39 -0.12
CA ALA A 87 8.14 53.06 0.34
C ALA A 87 8.18 51.75 1.15
N ALA A 88 9.36 51.14 1.11
CA ALA A 88 9.76 50.01 1.94
C ALA A 88 9.56 50.26 3.43
N SER A 89 9.19 49.21 4.16
CA SER A 89 9.60 49.04 5.55
C SER A 89 9.79 47.56 5.83
N SER A 90 11.05 47.18 5.80
CA SER A 90 11.60 46.09 6.57
C SER A 90 11.29 46.29 8.06
N SER A 91 10.94 45.21 8.75
CA SER A 91 11.13 45.11 10.20
C SER A 91 11.85 43.79 10.51
N PRO A 92 12.93 43.84 11.31
CA PRO A 92 13.72 42.69 11.71
C PRO A 92 13.11 41.96 12.91
N ALA A 93 13.72 40.81 13.19
CA ALA A 93 13.42 39.81 14.22
C ALA A 93 13.02 40.31 15.61
N GLN A 94 12.18 39.51 16.28
CA GLN A 94 12.16 39.45 17.74
C GLN A 94 12.40 37.99 18.21
N PRO A 95 13.51 37.72 18.92
CA PRO A 95 13.73 36.46 19.62
C PRO A 95 13.04 36.52 20.99
N GLY A 96 12.18 35.54 21.28
CA GLY A 96 11.59 35.35 22.60
C GLY A 96 12.18 34.12 23.29
N PRO A 97 12.97 34.27 24.37
CA PRO A 97 13.32 33.19 25.28
C PRO A 97 12.33 33.14 26.45
N GLY A 98 11.78 31.96 26.71
CA GLY A 98 11.06 31.59 27.92
C GLY A 98 10.83 30.09 27.85
N SER A 99 11.72 29.23 28.33
CA SER A 99 12.20 29.06 29.71
C SER A 99 11.06 28.90 30.71
N SER A 100 10.55 27.66 30.80
CA SER A 100 10.14 27.06 32.07
C SER A 100 9.95 25.55 31.90
N ALA A 101 11.05 24.80 32.06
CA ALA A 101 11.05 23.49 32.71
C ALA A 101 11.52 23.74 34.16
N PRO A 102 10.86 23.16 35.18
CA PRO A 102 11.32 21.92 35.81
C PRO A 102 10.12 21.00 36.16
N ALA A 103 10.24 19.71 36.50
CA ALA A 103 11.19 19.12 37.43
C ALA A 103 11.46 17.65 37.11
N ALA A 104 12.74 17.32 37.18
CA ALA A 104 13.21 15.98 37.47
C ALA A 104 12.75 15.56 38.88
N SER A 105 12.33 14.32 39.02
CA SER A 105 12.32 13.62 40.29
C SER A 105 12.82 12.20 40.06
N ALA A 106 14.01 11.96 40.57
CA ALA A 106 14.61 10.68 40.91
C ALA A 106 15.48 10.95 42.15
N PRO A 107 16.07 9.95 42.82
CA PRO A 107 15.54 8.65 43.26
C PRO A 107 15.83 8.42 44.76
N VAL A 108 14.93 7.77 45.50
CA VAL A 108 15.20 7.16 46.83
C VAL A 108 14.08 6.11 47.00
N GLU A 109 14.25 4.87 47.47
CA GLU A 109 15.15 4.33 48.48
C GLU A 109 15.06 2.80 48.45
N GLN A 110 16.19 2.11 48.63
CA GLN A 110 16.31 0.67 48.90
C GLN A 110 16.79 0.54 50.35
N PRO A 111 16.16 -0.30 51.19
CA PRO A 111 16.85 -1.46 51.78
C PRO A 111 15.85 -2.61 52.04
N ASN A 112 16.16 -3.89 52.25
CA ASN A 112 17.33 -4.76 52.21
C ASN A 112 16.75 -6.20 52.17
N PRO A 113 17.59 -7.24 51.94
CA PRO A 113 17.19 -8.63 51.78
C PRO A 113 17.05 -9.36 53.13
N THR A 114 16.75 -10.67 53.04
CA THR A 114 16.74 -11.74 54.07
C THR A 114 15.33 -12.30 54.18
N THR A 115 15.06 -13.53 53.72
CA THR A 115 15.26 -14.74 54.55
C THR A 115 15.31 -16.01 53.68
N ALA A 116 16.43 -16.71 53.69
CA ALA A 116 16.49 -18.19 53.66
C ALA A 116 16.46 -18.68 55.13
N PRO A 117 16.01 -19.91 55.52
CA PRO A 117 16.50 -21.23 55.05
C PRO A 117 15.40 -22.36 55.20
N PRO A 118 15.66 -23.69 55.34
CA PRO A 118 16.84 -24.51 55.04
C PRO A 118 16.56 -25.69 54.08
N HIS A 119 17.66 -26.34 53.73
CA HIS A 119 17.81 -27.63 53.05
C HIS A 119 16.89 -28.74 53.56
N SER A 120 16.43 -29.59 52.62
CA SER A 120 16.20 -31.01 52.87
C SER A 120 16.76 -31.83 51.72
N THR A 121 17.76 -32.62 52.08
CA THR A 121 18.40 -33.70 51.34
C THR A 121 17.58 -34.99 51.44
N ALA A 122 17.82 -35.89 50.47
CA ALA A 122 17.28 -37.25 50.28
C ALA A 122 15.90 -37.30 49.59
N SER A 123 15.64 -38.20 48.63
CA SER A 123 16.11 -39.59 48.55
C SER A 123 16.15 -40.10 47.11
N ASP A 124 17.15 -40.93 46.85
CA ASP A 124 17.32 -41.79 45.67
C ASP A 124 16.06 -42.60 45.35
N GLY A 125 15.70 -42.60 44.08
CA GLY A 125 14.77 -43.54 43.48
C GLY A 125 14.95 -43.54 41.97
N PRO A 126 15.27 -44.67 41.32
CA PRO A 126 15.39 -44.73 39.86
C PRO A 126 14.00 -44.67 39.23
N VAL A 127 13.50 -43.45 39.01
CA VAL A 127 12.29 -43.22 38.23
C VAL A 127 12.66 -43.26 36.76
N LYS A 128 12.22 -44.34 36.12
CA LYS A 128 12.19 -44.58 34.67
C LYS A 128 11.85 -43.28 33.93
N PRO A 129 12.66 -42.84 32.94
CA PRO A 129 12.40 -41.59 32.25
C PRO A 129 11.01 -41.64 31.59
N PRO A 130 10.15 -40.62 31.79
CA PRO A 130 8.89 -40.56 31.07
C PRO A 130 9.20 -40.56 29.57
N LYS A 131 8.53 -41.46 28.84
CA LYS A 131 8.55 -41.49 27.37
C LYS A 131 8.29 -40.07 26.88
N SER A 132 9.29 -39.51 26.21
CA SER A 132 9.23 -38.26 25.47
C SER A 132 7.99 -38.30 24.56
N THR A 133 6.91 -37.65 25.01
CA THR A 133 5.79 -37.26 24.16
C THR A 133 6.39 -36.37 23.10
N ALA A 134 6.31 -36.82 21.85
CA ALA A 134 6.76 -36.10 20.68
C ALA A 134 6.37 -34.62 20.81
N ALA A 135 7.38 -33.75 20.95
CA ALA A 135 7.18 -32.33 20.90
C ALA A 135 6.53 -32.00 19.55
N THR A 136 5.24 -31.70 19.58
CA THR A 136 4.53 -31.10 18.45
C THR A 136 5.27 -29.82 18.13
N LYS A 137 6.10 -29.87 17.09
CA LYS A 137 6.80 -28.71 16.54
C LYS A 137 5.75 -27.59 16.37
N PRO A 138 5.98 -26.37 16.89
CA PRO A 138 5.06 -25.27 16.67
C PRO A 138 4.72 -25.18 15.19
N PRO A 139 3.44 -24.99 14.82
CA PRO A 139 3.05 -24.87 13.43
C PRO A 139 3.96 -23.83 12.77
N THR A 140 4.75 -24.29 11.81
CA THR A 140 5.71 -23.42 11.13
C THR A 140 4.86 -22.52 10.25
N GLN A 141 4.76 -21.25 10.64
CA GLN A 141 4.01 -20.20 9.97
C GLN A 141 4.30 -20.26 8.46
N ARG A 142 3.26 -20.50 7.65
CA ARG A 142 3.45 -20.68 6.20
C ARG A 142 3.57 -19.30 5.57
N LYS A 143 4.81 -18.81 5.48
CA LYS A 143 5.12 -17.54 4.79
C LYS A 143 4.73 -17.63 3.31
N VAL A 144 3.81 -16.76 2.89
CA VAL A 144 3.48 -16.52 1.49
C VAL A 144 4.51 -15.55 0.92
N THR A 145 5.33 -16.03 -0.02
CA THR A 145 6.35 -15.24 -0.71
C THR A 145 6.06 -15.04 -2.19
N SER A 146 4.86 -15.44 -2.63
CA SER A 146 4.40 -15.27 -4.00
C SER A 146 3.83 -13.88 -4.22
N GLY A 147 4.01 -13.34 -5.42
CA GLY A 147 3.48 -12.03 -5.80
C GLY A 147 4.39 -10.87 -5.43
N SER A 148 3.89 -9.66 -5.59
CA SER A 148 4.65 -8.43 -5.39
C SER A 148 4.67 -7.99 -3.93
N LEU A 149 5.77 -7.37 -3.52
CA LEU A 149 5.96 -6.93 -2.14
C LEU A 149 5.20 -5.62 -1.85
N LEU A 150 4.31 -5.65 -0.88
CA LEU A 150 3.63 -4.49 -0.32
C LEU A 150 4.31 -4.09 0.98
N THR A 151 5.07 -3.00 0.97
CA THR A 151 5.84 -2.52 2.13
C THR A 151 5.03 -1.56 3.00
N SER A 152 5.46 -1.32 4.24
CA SER A 152 4.79 -0.40 5.17
C SER A 152 4.74 1.05 4.68
N ALA A 153 5.61 1.42 3.74
CA ALA A 153 5.65 2.72 3.11
C ALA A 153 4.89 2.80 1.77
N GLY A 154 4.65 1.66 1.09
CA GLY A 154 3.98 1.66 -0.21
C GLY A 154 4.19 0.42 -1.08
N PHE A 155 3.86 0.55 -2.36
CA PHE A 155 3.84 -0.53 -3.35
C PHE A 155 4.60 -0.13 -4.63
N GLY A 156 5.67 -0.86 -4.94
CA GLY A 156 6.59 -0.46 -6.01
C GLY A 156 7.20 0.93 -5.72
N LYS A 157 6.98 1.88 -6.62
CA LYS A 157 7.38 3.29 -6.44
C LYS A 157 6.30 4.15 -5.80
N LEU A 158 5.04 3.70 -5.76
CA LEU A 158 3.97 4.44 -5.09
C LEU A 158 4.16 4.39 -3.57
N ARG A 159 3.90 5.51 -2.90
CA ARG A 159 4.04 5.68 -1.45
C ARG A 159 2.82 6.37 -0.88
N LEU A 160 2.49 6.03 0.37
CA LEU A 160 1.54 6.84 1.14
C LEU A 160 2.10 8.27 1.27
N GLY A 161 1.22 9.27 1.28
CA GLY A 161 1.61 10.67 1.38
C GLY A 161 1.92 11.37 0.05
N MET A 162 2.12 10.61 -1.04
CA MET A 162 2.38 11.22 -2.35
C MET A 162 1.18 12.04 -2.81
N SER A 163 1.40 13.29 -3.19
CA SER A 163 0.38 14.09 -3.87
C SER A 163 -0.04 13.44 -5.19
N GLU A 164 -1.19 13.84 -5.74
CA GLU A 164 -1.66 13.35 -7.03
C GLU A 164 -0.63 13.57 -8.15
N SER A 165 -0.02 14.76 -8.21
CA SER A 165 0.99 15.09 -9.22
C SER A 165 2.26 14.25 -9.08
N GLU A 166 2.71 13.97 -7.85
CA GLU A 166 3.85 13.08 -7.58
C GLU A 166 3.55 11.62 -7.94
N ALA A 167 2.34 11.16 -7.63
CA ALA A 167 1.87 9.83 -8.00
C ALA A 167 1.86 9.67 -9.52
N GLU A 168 1.39 10.69 -10.26
CA GLU A 168 1.36 10.68 -11.72
C GLU A 168 2.75 10.81 -12.35
N ALA A 169 3.63 11.62 -11.77
CA ALA A 169 5.02 11.70 -12.20
C ALA A 169 5.74 10.35 -12.02
N THR A 170 5.33 9.58 -11.00
CA THR A 170 5.96 8.31 -10.65
C THR A 170 5.40 7.14 -11.45
N ALA A 171 4.07 7.02 -11.55
CA ALA A 171 3.37 5.87 -12.10
C ALA A 171 2.68 6.13 -13.45
N GLY A 172 2.72 7.37 -13.94
CA GLY A 172 1.93 7.82 -15.07
C GLY A 172 0.53 8.29 -14.66
N PRO A 173 -0.26 8.84 -15.59
CA PRO A 173 -1.57 9.42 -15.29
C PRO A 173 -2.50 8.43 -14.61
N LEU A 174 -3.12 8.82 -13.49
CA LEU A 174 -4.10 7.96 -12.81
C LEU A 174 -5.38 7.87 -13.65
N ARG A 175 -5.88 6.66 -13.84
CA ARG A 175 -7.07 6.37 -14.64
C ARG A 175 -8.34 6.34 -13.80
N ALA A 176 -9.47 6.52 -14.49
CA ALA A 176 -10.82 6.46 -13.93
C ALA A 176 -10.95 7.24 -12.61
N LYS A 177 -10.43 8.47 -12.61
CA LYS A 177 -10.47 9.33 -11.44
C LYS A 177 -11.92 9.65 -11.09
N GLU A 178 -12.29 9.39 -9.85
CA GLU A 178 -13.62 9.69 -9.31
C GLU A 178 -13.46 10.41 -7.97
N VAL A 179 -14.13 11.56 -7.83
CA VAL A 179 -14.15 12.31 -6.58
C VAL A 179 -15.41 11.96 -5.80
N ARG A 180 -15.25 11.48 -4.57
CA ARG A 180 -16.34 11.19 -3.62
C ARG A 180 -16.08 11.91 -2.32
N GLY A 181 -16.81 12.99 -2.08
CA GLY A 181 -16.55 13.87 -0.93
C GLY A 181 -15.15 14.48 -1.01
N THR A 182 -14.33 14.31 0.03
CA THR A 182 -12.94 14.78 0.08
C THR A 182 -11.92 13.78 -0.48
N CYS A 183 -12.40 12.66 -1.02
CA CYS A 183 -11.56 11.56 -1.47
C CYS A 183 -11.56 11.47 -3.00
N THR A 184 -10.38 11.46 -3.59
CA THR A 184 -10.19 11.15 -5.00
C THR A 184 -9.72 9.71 -5.13
N TYR A 185 -10.44 8.90 -5.90
CA TYR A 185 -10.09 7.52 -6.20
C TYR A 185 -9.55 7.46 -7.62
N GLY A 186 -8.51 6.66 -7.85
CA GLY A 186 -7.96 6.45 -9.18
C GLY A 186 -7.18 5.15 -9.28
N HIS A 187 -6.73 4.84 -10.48
CA HIS A 187 -5.98 3.61 -10.76
C HIS A 187 -4.63 3.92 -11.40
N ALA A 188 -3.58 3.33 -10.86
CA ALA A 188 -2.28 3.25 -11.51
C ALA A 188 -2.20 1.94 -12.31
N ASP A 189 -1.89 2.07 -13.60
CA ASP A 189 -1.70 0.93 -14.49
C ASP A 189 -0.42 0.16 -14.13
N GLU A 190 -0.42 -1.14 -14.43
CA GLU A 190 0.78 -1.97 -14.29
C GLU A 190 1.93 -1.44 -15.17
N GLY A 191 3.13 -1.38 -14.62
CA GLY A 191 4.31 -0.93 -15.36
C GLY A 191 5.59 -0.92 -14.53
N ALA A 192 6.58 -0.15 -14.98
CA ALA A 192 7.89 -0.09 -14.32
C ALA A 192 7.83 0.49 -12.89
N ALA A 193 6.81 1.28 -12.58
CA ALA A 193 6.61 1.90 -11.28
C ALA A 193 5.76 1.05 -10.33
N VAL A 194 4.79 0.31 -10.86
CA VAL A 194 3.80 -0.44 -10.08
C VAL A 194 3.70 -1.86 -10.64
N PRO A 195 4.08 -2.90 -9.87
CA PRO A 195 4.18 -4.27 -10.37
C PRO A 195 2.88 -4.91 -10.86
N VAL A 196 1.73 -4.44 -10.36
CA VAL A 196 0.39 -4.85 -10.78
C VAL A 196 -0.52 -3.62 -10.75
N SER A 197 -1.65 -3.68 -11.46
CA SER A 197 -2.64 -2.60 -11.40
C SER A 197 -3.06 -2.32 -9.96
N THR A 198 -3.11 -1.05 -9.58
CA THR A 198 -3.28 -0.65 -8.19
C THR A 198 -4.26 0.50 -8.09
N SER A 199 -5.28 0.32 -7.26
CA SER A 199 -6.22 1.39 -6.94
C SER A 199 -5.65 2.23 -5.80
N VAL A 200 -5.75 3.54 -5.90
CA VAL A 200 -5.29 4.50 -4.89
C VAL A 200 -6.44 5.41 -4.49
N SER A 201 -6.48 5.79 -3.21
CA SER A 201 -7.31 6.90 -2.74
C SER A 201 -6.40 8.01 -2.26
N LEU A 202 -6.79 9.25 -2.51
CA LEU A 202 -6.03 10.43 -2.16
C LEU A 202 -6.95 11.49 -1.52
N THR A 203 -6.39 12.30 -0.63
CA THR A 203 -6.98 13.57 -0.19
C THR A 203 -6.08 14.72 -0.65
N GLU A 204 -6.63 15.92 -0.77
CA GLU A 204 -5.84 17.10 -1.18
C GLU A 204 -4.72 17.42 -0.17
N GLY A 205 -4.98 17.24 1.12
CA GLY A 205 -4.03 17.55 2.19
C GLY A 205 -3.00 16.46 2.49
N ASP A 206 -3.37 15.18 2.36
CA ASP A 206 -2.51 14.06 2.78
C ASP A 206 -1.95 13.25 1.60
N GLY A 207 -2.33 13.57 0.36
CA GLY A 207 -1.95 12.78 -0.81
C GLY A 207 -2.55 11.37 -0.74
N ILE A 208 -1.82 10.37 -1.25
CA ILE A 208 -2.24 8.96 -1.23
C ILE A 208 -2.42 8.48 0.21
N THR A 209 -3.65 8.12 0.55
CA THR A 209 -4.04 7.59 1.87
C THR A 209 -4.29 6.09 1.86
N VAL A 210 -4.58 5.49 0.69
CA VAL A 210 -4.74 4.05 0.53
C VAL A 210 -4.09 3.58 -0.77
N ILE A 211 -3.43 2.42 -0.69
CA ILE A 211 -2.86 1.68 -1.83
C ILE A 211 -3.44 0.27 -1.81
N ASN A 212 -4.23 -0.06 -2.83
CA ASN A 212 -4.93 -1.33 -2.97
C ASN A 212 -4.54 -2.04 -4.28
N PRO A 213 -3.50 -2.91 -4.26
CA PRO A 213 -3.09 -3.69 -5.41
C PRO A 213 -4.15 -4.73 -5.80
N THR A 214 -4.45 -4.89 -7.10
CA THR A 214 -5.47 -5.86 -7.57
C THR A 214 -4.90 -7.26 -7.84
N GLY A 215 -3.59 -7.46 -7.65
CA GLY A 215 -2.89 -8.72 -7.93
C GLY A 215 -2.46 -9.46 -6.66
N THR A 216 -1.77 -10.59 -6.85
CA THR A 216 -1.15 -11.31 -5.73
C THR A 216 -0.05 -10.45 -5.11
N VAL A 217 -0.22 -10.10 -3.85
CA VAL A 217 0.76 -9.36 -3.05
C VAL A 217 1.00 -10.04 -1.72
N HIS A 218 2.16 -9.75 -1.13
CA HIS A 218 2.49 -10.16 0.23
C HIS A 218 3.24 -9.05 0.97
N THR A 219 3.15 -9.08 2.29
CA THR A 219 3.93 -8.20 3.17
C THR A 219 5.34 -8.76 3.41
N PRO A 220 6.29 -7.96 3.93
CA PRO A 220 7.65 -8.45 4.26
C PRO A 220 7.68 -9.66 5.21
N GLU A 221 6.68 -9.80 6.06
CA GLU A 221 6.50 -10.85 7.05
C GLU A 221 6.02 -12.16 6.40
N GLY A 222 5.58 -12.09 5.14
CA GLY A 222 5.06 -13.21 4.37
C GLY A 222 3.55 -13.40 4.51
N ILE A 223 2.80 -12.35 4.86
CA ILE A 223 1.34 -12.40 4.85
C ILE A 223 0.86 -11.99 3.47
N GLY A 224 0.17 -12.92 2.80
CA GLY A 224 -0.42 -12.76 1.46
C GLY A 224 -1.77 -13.45 1.37
N VAL A 225 -2.39 -13.43 0.18
CA VAL A 225 -3.61 -14.20 -0.09
C VAL A 225 -3.41 -15.68 0.29
N GLY A 226 -4.37 -16.26 1.03
CA GLY A 226 -4.34 -17.61 1.56
C GLY A 226 -3.67 -17.77 2.93
N SER A 227 -3.12 -16.70 3.51
CA SER A 227 -2.60 -16.74 4.89
C SER A 227 -3.73 -16.95 5.89
N THR A 228 -3.53 -17.77 6.91
CA THR A 228 -4.56 -18.00 7.92
C THR A 228 -4.62 -16.85 8.93
N GLU A 229 -5.75 -16.70 9.62
CA GLU A 229 -5.88 -15.79 10.76
C GLU A 229 -4.74 -15.97 11.79
N ALA A 230 -4.36 -17.22 12.07
CA ALA A 230 -3.25 -17.51 12.97
C ALA A 230 -1.91 -16.98 12.44
N ASP A 231 -1.66 -17.09 11.13
CA ASP A 231 -0.46 -16.53 10.51
C ASP A 231 -0.46 -14.99 10.62
N ILE A 232 -1.61 -14.34 10.39
CA ILE A 232 -1.76 -12.87 10.50
C ILE A 232 -1.44 -12.41 11.92
N LEU A 233 -2.08 -13.01 12.93
CA LEU A 233 -1.90 -12.60 14.33
C LEU A 233 -0.49 -12.91 14.85
N ALA A 234 0.15 -13.97 14.36
CA ALA A 234 1.53 -14.27 14.70
C ALA A 234 2.53 -13.30 14.04
N ALA A 235 2.26 -12.84 12.81
CA ALA A 235 3.10 -11.84 12.13
C ALA A 235 2.88 -10.43 12.70
N TYR A 236 1.65 -10.12 13.12
CA TYR A 236 1.24 -8.81 13.60
C TYR A 236 0.43 -8.92 14.91
N PRO A 237 1.10 -9.11 16.05
CA PRO A 237 0.43 -9.30 17.34
C PRO A 237 -0.42 -8.12 17.82
N GLY A 238 -0.20 -6.91 17.26
CA GLY A 238 -0.99 -5.71 17.54
C GLY A 238 -2.20 -5.52 16.64
N SER A 239 -2.57 -6.51 15.83
CA SER A 239 -3.70 -6.39 14.90
C SER A 239 -5.04 -6.36 15.61
N THR A 240 -5.93 -5.50 15.13
CA THR A 240 -7.32 -5.42 15.60
C THR A 240 -8.27 -5.93 14.52
N LYS A 241 -9.32 -6.67 14.92
CA LYS A 241 -10.36 -7.15 13.99
C LYS A 241 -11.44 -6.09 13.80
N ASP A 242 -11.78 -5.81 12.55
CA ASP A 242 -12.82 -4.89 12.11
C ASP A 242 -13.68 -5.58 11.03
N GLY A 243 -14.83 -6.13 11.44
CA GLY A 243 -15.67 -6.96 10.58
C GLY A 243 -14.93 -8.20 10.03
N SER A 244 -14.89 -8.33 8.70
CA SER A 244 -14.14 -9.37 7.98
C SER A 244 -12.71 -8.95 7.62
N SER A 245 -12.13 -7.99 8.34
CA SER A 245 -10.76 -7.54 8.10
C SER A 245 -9.93 -7.44 9.38
N TYR A 246 -8.63 -7.65 9.26
CA TYR A 246 -7.64 -7.32 10.27
C TYR A 246 -6.94 -6.01 9.90
N VAL A 247 -6.82 -5.11 10.88
CA VAL A 247 -6.02 -3.89 10.78
C VAL A 247 -4.74 -4.14 11.56
N ALA A 248 -3.62 -4.28 10.85
CA ALA A 248 -2.30 -4.56 11.38
C ALA A 248 -1.42 -3.30 11.33
N PRO A 249 -1.14 -2.63 12.46
CA PRO A 249 -0.25 -1.47 12.47
C PRO A 249 1.16 -1.86 12.05
N VAL A 250 1.74 -1.13 11.09
CA VAL A 250 3.10 -1.41 10.56
C VAL A 250 4.04 -0.22 10.64
N SER A 251 3.51 0.95 10.99
CA SER A 251 4.28 2.11 11.44
C SER A 251 3.42 3.00 12.33
N ALA A 252 3.96 4.13 12.78
CA ALA A 252 3.19 5.14 13.50
C ALA A 252 2.08 5.80 12.66
N VAL A 253 2.13 5.67 11.33
CA VAL A 253 1.23 6.36 10.41
C VAL A 253 0.56 5.43 9.40
N SER A 254 0.89 4.14 9.37
CA SER A 254 0.36 3.19 8.39
C SER A 254 0.01 1.83 8.98
N ALA A 255 -0.99 1.19 8.38
CA ALA A 255 -1.46 -0.14 8.71
C ALA A 255 -1.73 -0.94 7.43
N TYR A 256 -1.59 -2.27 7.51
CA TYR A 256 -2.18 -3.16 6.53
C TYR A 256 -3.63 -3.45 6.91
N ARG A 257 -4.54 -3.37 5.94
CA ARG A 257 -5.89 -3.92 6.09
C ARG A 257 -5.96 -5.22 5.30
N ILE A 258 -6.14 -6.32 6.01
CA ILE A 258 -6.13 -7.67 5.47
C ILE A 258 -7.56 -8.20 5.55
N SER A 259 -8.25 -8.29 4.42
CA SER A 259 -9.59 -8.88 4.37
C SER A 259 -9.47 -10.40 4.42
N VAL A 260 -10.34 -11.04 5.20
CA VAL A 260 -10.42 -12.49 5.35
C VAL A 260 -11.77 -13.01 4.85
N SER A 261 -11.78 -14.19 4.26
CA SER A 261 -13.01 -14.94 3.94
C SER A 261 -13.60 -15.61 5.18
N ASP A 262 -14.78 -16.22 5.03
CA ASP A 262 -15.50 -16.90 6.12
C ASP A 262 -14.72 -18.07 6.73
N ASP A 263 -13.76 -18.65 5.99
CA ASP A 263 -12.85 -19.70 6.47
C ASP A 263 -11.64 -19.15 7.25
N GLY A 264 -11.53 -17.82 7.39
CA GLY A 264 -10.44 -17.13 8.08
C GLY A 264 -9.16 -16.96 7.24
N SER A 265 -9.21 -17.26 5.94
CA SER A 265 -8.08 -17.08 5.02
C SER A 265 -8.04 -15.65 4.47
N ALA A 266 -6.85 -15.04 4.37
CA ALA A 266 -6.67 -13.74 3.75
C ALA A 266 -7.05 -13.78 2.26
N VAL A 267 -7.90 -12.86 1.81
CA VAL A 267 -8.35 -12.75 0.41
C VAL A 267 -7.82 -11.51 -0.29
N SER A 268 -7.51 -10.45 0.46
CA SER A 268 -6.88 -9.24 -0.07
C SER A 268 -6.10 -8.52 1.01
N ILE A 269 -5.11 -7.72 0.58
CA ILE A 269 -4.28 -6.90 1.46
C ILE A 269 -4.13 -5.53 0.80
N LEU A 270 -4.44 -4.48 1.55
CA LEU A 270 -4.15 -3.11 1.16
C LEU A 270 -3.33 -2.41 2.25
N LEU A 271 -2.65 -1.35 1.86
CA LEU A 271 -1.92 -0.46 2.76
C LEU A 271 -2.71 0.83 2.95
N THR A 272 -2.86 1.28 4.18
CA THR A 272 -3.64 2.47 4.53
C THR A 272 -2.90 3.35 5.53
N SER A 273 -3.14 4.66 5.45
CA SER A 273 -2.79 5.60 6.53
C SER A 273 -3.74 5.42 7.72
N ILE A 274 -3.24 5.51 8.96
CA ILE A 274 -4.04 5.22 10.17
C ILE A 274 -5.18 6.25 10.39
N ASN A 275 -5.01 7.49 9.95
CA ASN A 275 -5.97 8.58 10.19
C ASN A 275 -6.86 8.89 8.97
N GLN A 276 -7.03 7.95 8.05
CA GLN A 276 -7.71 8.20 6.78
C GLN A 276 -9.20 7.80 6.79
N ASN A 277 -10.01 8.57 6.04
CA ASN A 277 -11.46 8.36 5.92
C ASN A 277 -11.89 7.85 4.53
N CYS A 278 -10.95 7.73 3.58
CA CYS A 278 -11.16 7.32 2.20
C CYS A 278 -11.04 5.79 2.03
N GLN A 279 -12.01 5.04 2.54
CA GLN A 279 -12.02 3.58 2.36
C GLN A 279 -12.55 3.15 1.00
N PHE A 280 -12.06 2.03 0.49
CA PHE A 280 -12.68 1.30 -0.62
C PHE A 280 -13.78 0.42 -0.01
N SER A 281 -15.05 0.77 -0.22
CA SER A 281 -16.22 -0.02 0.17
C SER A 281 -16.54 -1.09 -0.87
#